data_AF-A0AA38P5Y8-F1
#
_entry.id   AF-A0AA38P5Y8-F1
#
_cell.length_a   1.000
_cell.length_b   1.000
_cell.length_c   1.000
_cell.angle_alpha   90.00
_cell.angle_beta   90.00
_cell.angle_gamma   90.00
#
_symmetry.space_group_name_H-M   'P 1'
#
loop_
_entity.id
_entity.type
_entity.pdbx_description
1 polymer ?
#
loop_
_entity_poly.entity_id
_entity_poly.type
_entity_poly.pdbx_seq_one_letter_code
_entity_poly.pdbx_strand_id
1 'polypeptide(L)'
;MSNSASLPPIQNFAENRQLEGTSNFLAFSDSVVSTARGYGLEGYLNGSIPRPNVTTAPAVMAAGAAPGQPLVAVPTANNSTTPTTAEWDLRNARLAAIIFLNVKNPRGIGLSPTQTAEELWNRITAK
;
A
#
# COMPACT_ATOMS: atom_id res chain seq x y z
N MET A 1 -1.54 -15.07 24.64
CA MET A 1 -1.81 -13.62 24.42
C MET A 1 -1.54 -13.34 22.96
N SER A 2 -2.56 -13.29 22.12
CA SER A 2 -2.39 -13.02 20.69
C SER A 2 -2.04 -11.54 20.53
N ASN A 3 -0.81 -11.26 20.12
CA ASN A 3 -0.36 -9.90 19.86
C ASN A 3 -1.08 -9.42 18.60
N SER A 4 -2.18 -8.68 18.77
CA SER A 4 -2.84 -7.99 17.67
C SER A 4 -1.85 -6.97 17.10
N ALA A 5 -1.11 -7.35 16.07
CA ALA A 5 -0.16 -6.46 15.42
C ALA A 5 -0.93 -5.26 14.85
N SER A 6 -0.98 -4.16 15.60
CA SER A 6 -1.57 -2.91 15.14
C SER A 6 -0.76 -2.44 13.94
N LEU A 7 -1.43 -2.16 12.82
CA LEU A 7 -0.77 -1.53 11.67
C LEU A 7 -0.12 -0.23 12.14
N PRO A 8 1.14 0.04 11.73
CA PRO A 8 1.76 1.31 12.05
C PRO A 8 0.90 2.46 11.50
N PRO A 9 0.93 3.64 12.14
CA PRO A 9 0.21 4.82 11.68
C PRO A 9 0.51 5.12 10.21
N ILE A 10 -0.45 5.78 9.54
CA ILE A 10 -0.23 6.31 8.20
C ILE A 10 0.82 7.42 8.30
N GLN A 11 1.87 7.33 7.49
CA GLN A 11 2.98 8.27 7.52
C GLN A 11 2.59 9.61 6.90
N ASN A 12 2.72 10.68 7.67
CA ASN A 12 2.72 12.04 7.16
C ASN A 12 4.17 12.52 7.00
N PHE A 13 4.47 13.18 5.90
CA PHE A 13 5.75 13.83 5.65
C PHE A 13 5.78 15.20 6.31
N ALA A 14 6.99 15.71 6.55
CA ALA A 14 7.16 17.10 6.93
C ALA A 14 6.54 18.02 5.86
N GLU A 15 6.02 19.18 6.26
CA GLU A 15 5.27 20.09 5.37
C GLU A 15 6.05 20.46 4.10
N ASN A 16 7.37 20.62 4.20
CA ASN A 16 8.25 20.92 3.06
C ASN A 16 8.44 19.75 2.07
N ARG A 17 8.00 18.53 2.43
CA ARG A 17 8.03 17.30 1.62
C ARG A 17 6.65 16.86 1.15
N GLN A 18 5.58 17.53 1.58
CA GLN A 18 4.23 17.30 1.07
C GLN A 18 4.04 18.03 -0.26
N LEU A 19 3.45 17.37 -1.26
CA LEU A 19 3.32 17.94 -2.60
C LEU A 19 2.49 19.24 -2.59
N GLU A 20 3.09 20.31 -3.07
CA GLU A 20 2.49 21.63 -3.25
C GLU A 20 2.90 22.19 -4.63
N GLY A 21 1.96 22.20 -5.57
CA GLY A 21 2.27 22.58 -6.95
C GLY A 21 3.30 21.64 -7.58
N THR A 22 4.29 22.20 -8.26
CA THR A 22 5.38 21.46 -8.93
C THR A 22 6.74 21.66 -8.26
N SER A 23 6.91 22.68 -7.44
CA SER A 23 8.20 23.14 -6.92
C SER A 23 8.91 22.12 -6.02
N ASN A 24 8.17 21.24 -5.35
CA ASN A 24 8.72 20.24 -4.44
C ASN A 24 8.40 18.80 -4.87
N PHE A 25 8.07 18.59 -6.14
CA PHE A 25 7.75 17.27 -6.69
C PHE A 25 8.85 16.24 -6.42
N LEU A 26 10.13 16.58 -6.63
CA LEU A 26 11.25 15.66 -6.41
C LEU A 26 11.37 15.21 -4.95
N ALA A 27 11.26 16.16 -4.01
CA ALA A 27 11.33 15.84 -2.58
C ALA A 27 10.15 14.97 -2.12
N PHE A 28 8.96 15.23 -2.68
CA PHE A 28 7.78 14.42 -2.47
C PHE A 28 7.96 13.01 -3.05
N SER A 29 8.40 12.90 -4.31
CA SER A 29 8.58 11.61 -4.99
C SER A 29 9.60 10.72 -4.28
N ASP A 30 10.73 11.29 -3.85
CA ASP A 30 11.75 10.57 -3.08
C ASP A 30 11.19 10.08 -1.75
N SER A 31 10.37 10.90 -1.08
CA SER A 31 9.74 10.54 0.19
C SER A 31 8.72 9.40 0.01
N VAL A 32 7.91 9.43 -1.05
CA VAL A 32 6.97 8.34 -1.38
C VAL A 32 7.72 7.05 -1.70
N VAL A 33 8.71 7.08 -2.58
CA VAL A 33 9.47 5.89 -3.00
C VAL A 33 10.25 5.30 -1.81
N SER A 34 10.94 6.13 -1.02
CA SER A 34 11.65 5.67 0.17
C SER A 34 10.70 5.04 1.20
N THR A 35 9.51 5.62 1.38
CA THR A 35 8.49 5.10 2.30
C THR A 35 7.91 3.78 1.80
N ALA A 36 7.60 3.70 0.50
CA ALA A 36 7.12 2.47 -0.13
C ALA A 36 8.14 1.34 0.02
N ARG A 37 9.43 1.61 -0.23
CA ARG A 37 10.52 0.64 -0.02
C ARG A 37 10.66 0.22 1.44
N GLY A 38 10.64 1.17 2.37
CA GLY A 38 10.73 0.90 3.81
C GLY A 38 9.60 0.00 4.33
N TYR A 39 8.42 0.06 3.72
CA TYR A 39 7.29 -0.81 4.05
C TYR A 39 7.16 -2.07 3.19
N GLY A 40 8.01 -2.26 2.17
CA GLY A 40 7.88 -3.35 1.20
C GLY A 40 6.69 -3.21 0.24
N LEU A 41 6.23 -1.97 0.01
CA LEU A 41 5.04 -1.63 -0.78
C LEU A 41 5.36 -1.09 -2.19
N GLU A 42 6.62 -1.07 -2.61
CA GLU A 42 7.03 -0.51 -3.92
C GLU A 42 6.27 -1.15 -5.10
N GLY A 43 5.98 -2.46 -5.02
CA GLY A 43 5.22 -3.17 -6.06
C GLY A 43 3.77 -2.72 -6.24
N TYR A 44 3.18 -2.05 -5.24
CA TYR A 44 1.85 -1.44 -5.36
C TYR A 44 1.92 -0.05 -5.98
N LEU A 45 3.07 0.63 -5.87
CA LEU A 45 3.31 1.96 -6.44
C LEU A 45 3.45 1.89 -7.97
N ASN A 46 4.15 0.87 -8.47
CA ASN A 46 4.48 0.68 -9.88
C ASN A 46 3.60 -0.35 -10.60
N GLY A 47 2.59 -0.90 -9.91
CA GLY A 47 1.68 -1.91 -10.46
C GLY A 47 2.27 -3.31 -10.64
N SER A 48 3.49 -3.59 -10.18
CA SER A 48 4.13 -4.91 -10.37
C SER A 48 3.50 -6.01 -9.51
N ILE A 49 2.74 -5.67 -8.46
CA ILE A 49 1.95 -6.61 -7.66
C ILE A 49 0.47 -6.40 -8.02
N PRO A 50 -0.08 -7.17 -8.98
CA PRO A 50 -1.49 -7.07 -9.35
C PRO A 50 -2.40 -7.60 -8.25
N ARG A 51 -3.64 -7.12 -8.21
CA ARG A 51 -4.65 -7.64 -7.29
C ARG A 51 -4.94 -9.11 -7.63
N PRO A 52 -4.79 -10.05 -6.67
CA PRO A 52 -5.09 -11.46 -6.92
C PRO A 52 -6.57 -11.65 -7.27
N ASN A 53 -6.83 -12.47 -8.28
CA ASN A 53 -8.19 -12.96 -8.54
C ASN A 53 -8.61 -13.89 -7.40
N VAL A 54 -9.88 -13.81 -6.98
CA VAL A 54 -10.45 -14.59 -5.86
C VAL A 54 -10.29 -16.12 -5.99
N THR A 55 -9.96 -16.62 -7.19
CA THR A 55 -9.69 -18.03 -7.48
C THR A 55 -8.26 -18.50 -7.17
N THR A 56 -7.32 -17.59 -6.93
CA THR A 56 -5.92 -17.91 -6.63
C THR A 56 -5.59 -17.48 -5.20
N ALA A 57 -5.82 -18.37 -4.24
CA ALA A 57 -5.34 -18.19 -2.88
C ALA A 57 -4.02 -18.97 -2.70
N PRO A 58 -2.86 -18.30 -2.52
CA PRO A 58 -1.76 -18.90 -1.81
C PRO A 58 -1.93 -18.55 -0.33
N ALA A 59 -2.86 -19.21 0.36
CA ALA A 59 -2.77 -19.28 1.81
C ALA A 59 -1.72 -20.35 2.12
N VAL A 60 -0.56 -19.95 2.62
CA VAL A 60 0.42 -20.91 3.15
C VAL A 60 -0.30 -21.67 4.26
N MET A 61 -0.67 -22.91 3.98
CA MET A 61 -1.28 -23.77 4.98
C MET A 61 -0.26 -23.96 6.09
N ALA A 62 -0.61 -23.61 7.33
CA ALA A 62 0.20 -24.02 8.47
C ALA A 62 0.32 -25.55 8.43
N ALA A 63 1.52 -26.07 8.22
CA ALA A 63 1.78 -27.50 8.25
C ALA A 63 1.43 -28.01 9.66
N GLY A 64 0.33 -28.77 9.77
CA GLY A 64 -0.17 -29.29 11.06
C GLY A 64 -1.66 -29.10 11.35
N ALA A 65 -2.47 -28.60 10.40
CA ALA A 65 -3.92 -28.48 10.62
C ALA A 65 -4.58 -29.87 10.79
N ALA A 66 -5.09 -30.15 12.00
CA ALA A 66 -5.90 -31.35 12.28
C ALA A 66 -7.27 -31.25 11.58
N PRO A 67 -7.88 -32.37 11.15
CA PRO A 67 -9.20 -32.37 10.52
C PRO A 67 -10.25 -31.70 11.43
N GLY A 68 -10.97 -30.70 10.92
CA GLY A 68 -12.06 -30.01 11.63
C GLY A 68 -11.69 -28.69 12.31
N GLN A 69 -10.43 -28.24 12.25
CA GLN A 69 -10.06 -26.89 12.70
C GLN A 69 -10.29 -25.86 11.57
N PRO A 70 -10.83 -24.65 11.87
CA PRO A 70 -10.91 -23.59 10.88
C PRO A 70 -9.49 -23.24 10.39
N LEU A 71 -9.31 -23.24 9.07
CA LEU A 71 -8.06 -22.84 8.42
C LEU A 71 -7.79 -21.36 8.71
N VAL A 72 -6.91 -21.07 9.67
CA VAL A 72 -6.41 -19.73 9.89
C VAL A 72 -5.34 -19.47 8.83
N ALA A 73 -5.66 -18.66 7.82
CA ALA A 73 -4.66 -18.20 6.87
C ALA A 73 -3.59 -17.40 7.61
N VAL A 74 -2.33 -17.83 7.48
CA VAL A 74 -1.20 -17.10 8.05
C VAL A 74 -1.00 -15.82 7.24
N PRO A 75 -0.97 -14.63 7.87
CA PRO A 75 -0.69 -13.40 7.15
C PRO A 75 0.66 -13.49 6.43
N THR A 76 0.69 -13.10 5.16
CA THR A 76 1.91 -12.99 4.39
C THR A 76 2.74 -11.81 4.91
N ALA A 77 4.07 -11.89 4.76
CA ALA A 77 4.93 -10.76 5.04
C ALA A 77 4.57 -9.56 4.15
N ASN A 78 4.76 -8.32 4.64
CA ASN A 78 4.40 -7.10 3.90
C ASN A 78 5.09 -6.97 2.54
N ASN A 79 6.31 -7.49 2.43
CA ASN A 79 7.11 -7.54 1.20
C ASN A 79 6.77 -8.73 0.29
N SER A 80 5.73 -9.50 0.59
CA SER A 80 5.27 -10.60 -0.27
C SER A 80 4.73 -10.06 -1.59
N THR A 81 5.19 -10.64 -2.70
CA THR A 81 4.69 -10.37 -4.05
C THR A 81 3.44 -11.17 -4.40
N THR A 82 3.02 -12.09 -3.53
CA THR A 82 1.82 -12.94 -3.70
C THR A 82 0.90 -12.79 -2.47
N PRO A 83 0.34 -11.59 -2.22
CA PRO A 83 -0.62 -11.40 -1.14
C PRO A 83 -1.94 -12.13 -1.43
N THR A 84 -2.78 -12.30 -0.41
CA THR A 84 -4.22 -12.56 -0.61
C THR A 84 -4.93 -11.29 -1.10
N THR A 85 -6.17 -11.42 -1.61
CA THR A 85 -6.96 -10.25 -2.03
C THR A 85 -7.16 -9.24 -0.90
N ALA A 86 -7.47 -9.70 0.32
CA ALA A 86 -7.66 -8.82 1.48
C ALA A 86 -6.36 -8.11 1.90
N GLU A 87 -5.23 -8.81 1.86
CA GLU A 87 -3.92 -8.21 2.14
C GLU A 87 -3.52 -7.21 1.06
N TRP A 88 -3.80 -7.52 -0.21
CA TRP A 88 -3.57 -6.61 -1.32
C TRP A 88 -4.37 -5.32 -1.13
N ASP A 89 -5.68 -5.44 -0.85
CA ASP A 89 -6.57 -4.29 -0.66
C ASP A 89 -6.08 -3.40 0.50
N LEU A 90 -5.68 -4.00 1.62
CA LEU A 90 -5.17 -3.28 2.79
C LEU A 90 -3.84 -2.55 2.49
N ARG A 91 -2.90 -3.23 1.84
CA ARG A 91 -1.56 -2.69 1.52
C ARG A 91 -1.63 -1.60 0.46
N ASN A 92 -2.43 -1.80 -0.58
CA ASN A 92 -2.72 -0.81 -1.60
C ASN A 92 -3.38 0.43 -0.99
N ALA A 93 -4.45 0.26 -0.20
CA ALA A 93 -5.14 1.37 0.45
C ALA A 93 -4.23 2.17 1.38
N ARG A 94 -3.31 1.48 2.08
CA ARG A 94 -2.32 2.14 2.93
C ARG A 94 -1.39 3.04 2.13
N LEU A 95 -0.81 2.55 1.03
CA LEU A 95 0.08 3.36 0.20
C LEU A 95 -0.68 4.49 -0.49
N ALA A 96 -1.90 4.23 -0.96
CA ALA A 96 -2.78 5.25 -1.52
C ALA A 96 -3.07 6.38 -0.52
N ALA A 97 -3.34 6.04 0.74
CA ALA A 97 -3.55 7.03 1.79
C ALA A 97 -2.28 7.83 2.11
N ILE A 98 -1.10 7.21 2.11
CA ILE A 98 0.18 7.93 2.25
C ILE A 98 0.33 8.96 1.12
N ILE A 99 0.05 8.58 -0.13
CA ILE A 99 0.13 9.52 -1.25
C ILE A 99 -0.90 10.64 -1.07
N PHE A 100 -2.18 10.30 -0.91
CA PHE A 100 -3.29 11.25 -0.87
C PHE A 100 -3.17 12.28 0.27
N LEU A 101 -2.81 11.84 1.48
CA LEU A 101 -2.69 12.71 2.66
C LEU A 101 -1.46 13.62 2.62
N ASN A 102 -0.47 13.29 1.78
CA ASN A 102 0.75 14.09 1.62
C ASN A 102 0.71 15.00 0.38
N VAL A 103 -0.48 15.25 -0.18
CA VAL A 103 -0.73 16.30 -1.17
C VAL A 103 -1.59 17.38 -0.52
N LYS A 104 -1.20 18.66 -0.64
CA LYS A 104 -1.95 19.77 0.02
C LYS A 104 -3.33 20.01 -0.60
N ASN A 105 -3.48 19.83 -1.92
CA ASN A 105 -4.75 19.97 -2.62
C ASN A 105 -5.01 18.78 -3.56
N PRO A 106 -5.29 17.58 -3.00
CA PRO A 106 -5.37 16.36 -3.80
C PRO A 106 -6.54 16.41 -4.77
N ARG A 107 -7.71 16.90 -4.33
CA ARG A 107 -8.90 17.02 -5.17
C ARG A 107 -8.73 18.07 -6.28
N GLY A 108 -8.05 19.19 -6.00
CA GLY A 108 -7.79 20.23 -7.00
C GLY A 108 -6.88 19.80 -8.14
N ILE A 109 -6.12 18.70 -7.97
CA ILE A 109 -5.33 18.08 -9.04
C ILE A 109 -5.94 16.75 -9.55
N GLY A 110 -7.18 16.44 -9.14
CA GLY A 110 -7.94 15.29 -9.63
C GLY A 110 -7.69 13.96 -8.90
N LEU A 111 -7.06 13.95 -7.73
CA LEU A 111 -6.91 12.73 -6.93
C LEU A 111 -8.21 12.41 -6.16
N SER A 112 -8.50 11.11 -6.01
CA SER A 112 -9.61 10.57 -5.23
C SER A 112 -9.11 9.54 -4.20
N PRO A 113 -9.68 9.49 -2.98
CA PRO A 113 -9.30 8.51 -1.97
C PRO A 113 -9.68 7.06 -2.34
N THR A 114 -10.48 6.85 -3.39
CA THR A 114 -10.89 5.53 -3.87
C THR A 114 -9.93 4.94 -4.90
N GLN A 115 -8.95 5.72 -5.37
CA GLN A 115 -7.98 5.27 -6.36
C GLN A 115 -6.93 4.35 -5.76
N THR A 116 -6.35 3.49 -6.60
CA THR A 116 -5.20 2.67 -6.20
C THR A 116 -3.96 3.54 -6.01
N ALA A 117 -2.95 3.00 -5.32
CA ALA A 117 -1.68 3.69 -5.15
C ALA A 117 -1.02 3.99 -6.51
N GLU A 118 -1.07 3.03 -7.44
CA GLU A 118 -0.61 3.17 -8.82
C GLU A 118 -1.36 4.29 -9.56
N GLU A 119 -2.69 4.33 -9.50
CA GLU A 119 -3.49 5.37 -10.16
C GLU A 119 -3.17 6.77 -9.64
N LEU A 120 -3.01 6.91 -8.32
CA LEU A 120 -2.61 8.18 -7.70
C LEU A 120 -1.19 8.57 -8.14
N TRP A 121 -0.26 7.62 -8.13
CA TRP A 121 1.12 7.84 -8.52
C TRP A 121 1.23 8.29 -9.98
N ASN A 122 0.62 7.55 -10.90
CA ASN A 122 0.60 7.89 -12.32
C ASN A 122 -0.01 9.28 -12.57
N ARG A 123 -1.05 9.66 -11.83
CA ARG A 123 -1.66 10.99 -11.97
C ARG A 123 -0.74 12.14 -11.51
N ILE A 124 0.14 11.86 -10.54
CA ILE A 124 1.12 12.83 -10.04
C ILE A 124 2.33 12.91 -10.99
N THR A 125 2.79 11.77 -11.53
CA THR A 125 4.00 11.69 -12.35
C THR A 125 3.79 11.94 -13.84
N ALA A 126 2.56 11.87 -14.35
CA ALA A 126 2.25 12.11 -15.77
C ALA A 126 2.24 13.60 -16.18
N LYS A 127 2.90 14.48 -15.41
CA LYS A 127 2.95 15.92 -15.64
C LYS A 127 4.25 16.36 -16.32
#